data_AF-A0A537YK02-F1
#
_entry.id   AF-A0A537YK02-F1
#
_cell.length_a   1.000
_cell.length_b   1.000
_cell.length_c   1.000
_cell.angle_alpha   90.00
_cell.angle_beta   90.00
_cell.angle_gamma   90.00
#
_symmetry.space_group_name_H-M   'P 1'
#
loop_
_entity.id
_entity.type
_entity.pdbx_description
1 polymer ?
#
loop_
_entity_poly.entity_id
_entity_poly.type
_entity_poly.pdbx_seq_one_letter_code
_entity_poly.pdbx_strand_id
1 'polypeptide(L)'
;MPTADAYRRLQAIQGVGPWTAAEVARDALGDPDAVSVGDYHLKNHVAWVLAGEPRATDERMLELLEPYRGQRARAIRLIEACPTPPRFGPRVKLRD
;
A
#
# COMPACT_ATOMS: atom_id res chain seq x y z
N MET A 1 8.27 1.30 21.76
CA MET A 1 8.52 2.65 21.21
C MET A 1 7.22 3.10 20.53
N PRO A 2 6.72 4.32 20.77
CA PRO A 2 5.55 4.83 20.06
C PRO A 2 5.76 4.83 18.55
N THR A 3 4.71 4.54 17.77
CA THR A 3 4.80 4.43 16.30
C THR A 3 5.38 5.69 15.66
N ALA A 4 4.93 6.88 16.08
CA ALA A 4 5.44 8.15 15.56
C ALA A 4 6.96 8.35 15.76
N ASP A 5 7.51 7.84 16.86
CA ASP A 5 8.96 7.88 17.10
C ASP A 5 9.71 6.93 16.17
N ALA A 6 9.11 5.78 15.83
CA ALA A 6 9.67 4.84 14.87
C ALA A 6 9.78 5.47 13.48
N TYR A 7 8.71 6.09 12.98
CA TYR A 7 8.70 6.79 11.70
C TYR A 7 9.78 7.88 11.64
N ARG A 8 9.87 8.71 12.69
CA ARG A 8 10.87 9.80 12.76
C ARG A 8 12.30 9.27 12.69
N ARG A 9 12.58 8.18 13.41
CA ARG A 9 13.92 7.56 13.43
C ARG A 9 14.26 6.89 12.09
N LEU A 10 13.30 6.18 11.49
CA LEU A 10 13.49 5.55 10.17
C LEU A 10 13.79 6.61 9.10
N GLN A 11 12.98 7.68 9.04
CA GLN A 11 13.14 8.73 8.03
C GLN A 11 14.33 9.67 8.27
N ALA A 12 15.01 9.57 9.42
CA ALA A 12 16.28 10.26 9.64
C ALA A 12 17.44 9.63 8.85
N ILE A 13 17.30 8.38 8.41
CA ILE A 13 18.29 7.67 7.58
C ILE A 13 18.19 8.20 6.15
N GLN A 14 19.31 8.66 5.59
CA GLN A 14 19.36 9.14 4.20
C GLN A 14 18.90 8.03 3.24
N GLY A 15 17.95 8.37 2.36
CA GLY A 15 17.34 7.43 1.42
C GLY A 15 16.11 6.68 1.93
N VAL A 16 15.73 6.82 3.21
CA VAL A 16 14.51 6.22 3.77
C VAL A 16 13.39 7.26 3.76
N GLY A 17 12.49 7.15 2.79
CA GLY A 17 11.32 8.02 2.66
C GLY A 17 10.08 7.51 3.40
N PRO A 18 8.96 8.25 3.32
CA PRO A 18 7.69 7.86 3.94
C PRO A 18 7.19 6.48 3.52
N TRP A 19 7.31 6.12 2.23
CA TRP A 19 6.93 4.81 1.72
C TRP A 19 7.72 3.67 2.40
N THR A 20 9.05 3.77 2.41
CA THR A 20 9.91 2.76 3.06
C THR A 20 9.63 2.66 4.56
N ALA A 21 9.40 3.79 5.22
CA ALA A 21 9.05 3.79 6.64
C ALA A 21 7.70 3.11 6.91
N ALA A 22 6.70 3.28 6.03
CA ALA A 22 5.40 2.62 6.14
C ALA A 22 5.50 1.11 5.94
N GLU A 23 6.29 0.65 4.95
CA GLU A 23 6.55 -0.79 4.73
C GLU A 23 7.19 -1.43 5.98
N VAL A 24 8.23 -0.80 6.55
CA VAL A 24 8.87 -1.28 7.79
C VAL A 24 7.89 -1.25 8.96
N ALA A 25 7.10 -0.19 9.10
CA ALA A 25 6.13 -0.08 10.16
C ALA A 25 5.08 -1.19 10.10
N ARG A 26 4.55 -1.48 8.91
CA ARG A 26 3.60 -2.56 8.68
C ARG A 26 4.21 -3.94 8.93
N ASP A 27 5.31 -4.25 8.27
CA ASP A 27 5.79 -5.63 8.15
C ASP A 27 6.71 -6.05 9.30
N ALA A 28 7.54 -5.14 9.82
CA ALA A 28 8.49 -5.44 10.89
C ALA A 28 8.01 -4.98 12.27
N LEU A 29 7.33 -3.84 12.34
CA LEU A 29 6.89 -3.26 13.62
C LEU A 29 5.43 -3.58 13.97
N GLY A 30 4.66 -4.10 13.02
CA GLY A 30 3.28 -4.53 13.22
C GLY A 30 2.28 -3.38 13.39
N ASP A 31 2.57 -2.20 12.82
CA ASP A 31 1.62 -1.07 12.78
C ASP A 31 0.36 -1.48 12.01
N PRO A 32 -0.81 -1.59 12.69
CA PRO A 32 -2.02 -2.07 12.05
C PRO A 32 -2.62 -1.07 11.06
N ASP A 33 -2.15 0.19 11.04
CA ASP A 33 -2.74 1.27 10.26
C ASP A 33 -1.77 1.92 9.25
N ALA A 34 -0.55 1.39 9.12
CA ALA A 34 0.42 1.83 8.13
C ALA A 34 -0.09 1.60 6.69
N VAL A 35 -0.06 2.66 5.87
CA VAL A 35 -0.41 2.62 4.45
C VAL A 35 0.77 3.13 3.63
N SER A 36 1.23 2.33 2.68
CA SER A 36 2.35 2.65 1.79
C SER A 36 1.91 3.56 0.65
N VAL A 37 1.53 4.79 1.00
CA VAL A 37 1.25 5.86 0.03
C VAL A 37 2.47 6.06 -0.88
N GLY A 38 2.22 6.24 -2.17
CA GLY A 38 3.24 6.27 -3.22
C GLY A 38 3.58 4.90 -3.81
N ASP A 39 3.05 3.79 -3.27
CA ASP A 39 3.22 2.48 -3.88
C ASP A 39 2.56 2.42 -5.27
N TYR A 40 3.30 1.89 -6.24
CA TYR A 40 2.89 1.91 -7.63
C TYR A 40 1.67 1.02 -7.92
N HIS A 41 1.51 -0.08 -7.17
CA HIS A 41 0.48 -1.09 -7.41
C HIS A 41 -0.67 -1.02 -6.40
N LEU A 42 -0.37 -0.71 -5.15
CA LEU A 42 -1.28 -0.84 -4.02
C LEU A 42 -2.62 -0.14 -4.27
N LYS A 43 -2.60 1.12 -4.73
CA LYS A 43 -3.82 1.89 -5.01
C LYS A 43 -4.75 1.22 -6.02
N ASN A 44 -4.18 0.63 -7.07
CA ASN A 44 -4.96 -0.04 -8.10
C ASN A 44 -5.52 -1.36 -7.57
N HIS A 45 -4.79 -2.06 -6.69
CA HIS A 45 -5.26 -3.31 -6.09
C HIS A 45 -6.39 -3.05 -5.09
N VAL A 46 -6.24 -2.05 -4.22
CA VAL A 46 -7.28 -1.60 -3.28
C VAL A 46 -8.54 -1.17 -4.02
N ALA A 47 -8.41 -0.31 -5.03
CA ALA A 47 -9.56 0.17 -5.79
C ALA A 47 -10.26 -0.94 -6.58
N TRP A 48 -9.50 -1.91 -7.08
CA TRP A 48 -10.07 -3.06 -7.77
C TRP A 48 -10.89 -3.95 -6.84
N VAL A 49 -10.35 -4.29 -5.68
CA VAL A 49 -11.01 -5.19 -4.74
C VAL A 49 -12.22 -4.54 -4.07
N LEU A 50 -12.11 -3.24 -3.71
CA LEU A 50 -13.16 -2.56 -2.95
C LEU A 50 -14.20 -1.85 -3.83
N ALA A 51 -13.87 -1.48 -5.07
CA ALA A 51 -14.76 -0.69 -5.93
C ALA A 51 -14.84 -1.20 -7.38
N GLY A 52 -14.11 -2.26 -7.75
CA GLY A 52 -14.04 -2.72 -9.15
C GLY A 52 -13.33 -1.76 -10.09
N GLU A 53 -12.61 -0.78 -9.55
CA GLU A 53 -11.91 0.26 -10.30
C GLU A 53 -10.51 -0.25 -10.69
N PRO A 54 -10.19 -0.39 -11.99
CA PRO A 54 -8.92 -0.99 -12.41
C PRO A 54 -7.71 -0.07 -12.17
N ARG A 55 -7.94 1.23 -11.97
CA ARG A 55 -6.92 2.25 -11.71
C ARG A 55 -7.43 3.27 -10.71
N ALA A 56 -6.53 3.74 -9.85
CA ALA A 56 -6.84 4.76 -8.85
C ALA A 56 -5.63 5.65 -8.52
N THR A 57 -5.91 6.79 -7.90
CA THR A 57 -4.91 7.64 -7.25
C THR A 57 -4.70 7.22 -5.79
N ASP A 58 -3.68 7.79 -5.14
CA ASP A 58 -3.41 7.51 -3.73
C ASP A 58 -4.52 8.09 -2.85
N GLU A 59 -5.08 9.24 -3.22
CA GLU A 59 -6.22 9.86 -2.54
C GLU A 59 -7.44 8.95 -2.59
N ARG A 60 -7.75 8.40 -3.77
CA ARG A 60 -8.86 7.45 -3.93
C ARG A 60 -8.66 6.18 -3.11
N MET A 61 -7.43 5.66 -3.05
CA MET A 61 -7.10 4.54 -2.16
C MET A 61 -7.35 4.89 -0.69
N LEU A 62 -6.95 6.09 -0.24
CA LEU A 62 -7.17 6.53 1.14
C LEU A 62 -8.66 6.70 1.46
N GLU A 63 -9.46 7.24 0.55
CA GLU A 63 -10.93 7.31 0.70
C GLU A 63 -11.54 5.92 0.88
N LEU A 64 -11.17 4.96 0.04
CA LEU A 64 -11.68 3.59 0.10
C LEU A 64 -11.24 2.85 1.37
N LEU A 65 -10.07 3.21 1.91
CA LEU A 65 -9.53 2.64 3.15
C LEU A 65 -10.06 3.34 4.41
N GLU A 66 -10.74 4.48 4.31
CA GLU A 66 -11.22 5.24 5.45
C GLU A 66 -12.09 4.43 6.44
N PRO A 67 -13.01 3.54 5.99
CA PRO A 67 -13.78 2.69 6.89
C PRO A 67 -12.92 1.76 7.76
N TYR A 68 -11.67 1.52 7.39
CA TYR A 68 -10.72 0.66 8.09
C TYR A 68 -9.71 1.44 8.93
N ARG A 69 -9.90 2.74 9.17
CA ARG A 69 -8.98 3.56 9.98
C ARG A 69 -8.63 2.87 11.31
N GLY A 70 -7.35 2.84 11.63
CA GLY A 70 -6.77 2.09 12.76
C GLY A 70 -6.42 0.64 12.44
N GLN A 71 -6.84 0.12 11.28
CA GLN A 71 -6.66 -1.25 10.81
C GLN A 71 -6.32 -1.32 9.30
N ARG A 72 -5.97 -0.20 8.66
CA ARG A 72 -5.82 -0.13 7.20
C ARG A 72 -4.74 -1.08 6.67
N ALA A 73 -3.65 -1.29 7.41
CA ALA A 73 -2.59 -2.20 7.00
C ALA A 73 -3.06 -3.67 7.00
N ARG A 74 -3.91 -4.04 7.97
CA ARG A 74 -4.51 -5.39 8.02
C ARG A 74 -5.53 -5.59 6.90
N ALA A 75 -6.34 -4.57 6.60
CA ALA A 75 -7.26 -4.60 5.46
C ALA A 75 -6.47 -4.76 4.14
N ILE A 76 -5.42 -3.96 3.94
CA ILE A 76 -4.51 -4.08 2.80
C ILE A 76 -3.94 -5.50 2.70
N ARG A 77 -3.49 -6.09 3.80
CA ARG A 77 -2.93 -7.45 3.79
C ARG A 77 -3.92 -8.52 3.32
N LEU A 78 -5.20 -8.35 3.62
CA LEU A 78 -6.26 -9.22 3.11
C LEU A 78 -6.57 -8.94 1.64
N ILE A 79 -6.58 -7.66 1.23
CA ILE A 79 -6.76 -7.23 -0.16
C ILE A 79 -5.65 -7.79 -1.05
N GLU A 80 -4.40 -7.82 -0.57
CA GLU A 80 -3.25 -8.40 -1.29
C GLU A 80 -3.45 -9.89 -1.63
N ALA A 81 -4.29 -10.61 -0.86
CA ALA A 81 -4.65 -12.00 -1.13
C ALA A 81 -5.84 -12.15 -2.11
N CYS A 82 -6.50 -11.05 -2.48
CA CYS A 82 -7.59 -11.04 -3.45
C CYS A 82 -7.08 -10.94 -4.91
N PRO A 83 -7.92 -11.27 -5.90
CA PRO A 83 -7.55 -11.16 -7.31
C PRO A 83 -6.99 -9.79 -7.68
N THR A 84 -5.94 -9.78 -8.51
CA THR A 84 -5.27 -8.55 -8.96
C THR A 84 -6.05 -7.84 -10.08
N PRO A 85 -5.92 -6.51 -10.22
CA PRO A 85 -6.55 -5.77 -11.32
C PRO A 85 -6.07 -6.24 -12.71
N PRO A 86 -6.88 -6.05 -13.77
CA PRO A 86 -6.47 -6.33 -15.14
C PRO A 86 -5.16 -5.63 -15.53
N ARG A 87 -4.33 -6.32 -16.31
CA ARG A 87 -3.06 -5.79 -16.81
C ARG A 87 -3.26 -5.08 -18.15
N PHE A 88 -2.83 -3.83 -18.24
CA PHE A 88 -2.94 -3.00 -19.46
C PHE A 88 -1.61 -2.78 -20.20
N GLY A 89 -0.49 -3.24 -19.62
CA GLY A 89 0.82 -3.11 -20.27
C GLY A 89 0.94 -4.02 -21.51
N PRO A 90 1.78 -3.65 -22.51
CA PRO A 90 2.04 -4.50 -23.67
C PRO A 90 2.45 -5.90 -23.23
N ARG A 91 1.84 -6.93 -23.82
CA ARG A 91 2.27 -8.32 -23.60
C ARG A 91 3.57 -8.52 -24.38
N VAL A 92 4.69 -8.67 -23.68
CA VAL A 92 5.94 -9.08 -24.31
C VAL A 92 5.70 -10.46 -24.93
N LYS A 93 5.83 -10.57 -26.26
CA LYS A 93 5.87 -11.88 -26.90
C LYS A 93 7.10 -12.60 -26.37
N LEU A 94 6.92 -13.79 -25.81
CA LEU A 94 8.03 -14.71 -25.58
C LEU A 94 8.74 -14.88 -26.94
N ARG A 95 10.05 -14.66 -26.97
CA ARG A 95 10.83 -14.96 -28.17
C ARG A 95 10.92 -16.47 -28.25
N ASP A 96 10.65 -17.01 -29.44
CA ASP A 96 10.91 -18.41 -29.77
C ASP A 96 12.41 -18.71 -29.69
#